data_AF-A0A972Y4N6-F1
#
_entry.id   AF-A0A972Y4N6-F1
#
_cell.length_a   1.000
_cell.length_b   1.000
_cell.length_c   1.000
_cell.angle_alpha   90.00
_cell.angle_beta   90.00
_cell.angle_gamma   90.00
#
_symmetry.space_group_name_H-M   'P 1'
#
loop_
_entity.id
_entity.type
_entity.pdbx_description
1 polymer ?
#
loop_
_entity_poly.entity_id
_entity_poly.type
_entity_poly.pdbx_seq_one_letter_code
_entity_poly.pdbx_strand_id
1 'polypeptide(L)'
;MAPPSKYYLYYQTAISYFENHQLFYAKPLLIGKCGEALNYETRINSTIPSALGIPELKNNLIEGVVIKPLNKLVDMNLPQRPIVKLKNKEFEEEDKFQQAKKWSFTPSVSSKSELISYLRRT
;
A
#
# COMPACT_ATOMS: atom_id res chain seq x y z
N MET A 1 8.06 30.23 -12.46
CA MET A 1 6.94 29.28 -12.29
C MET A 1 7.01 28.71 -10.88
N ALA A 2 5.90 28.74 -10.14
CA ALA A 2 5.83 28.01 -8.87
C ALA A 2 5.99 26.49 -9.13
N PRO A 3 6.63 25.73 -8.24
CA PRO A 3 6.74 24.29 -8.39
C PRO A 3 5.33 23.66 -8.41
N PRO A 4 5.10 22.61 -9.21
CA PRO A 4 3.81 21.94 -9.24
C PRO A 4 3.48 21.42 -7.83
N SER A 5 2.36 21.87 -7.28
CA SER A 5 1.87 21.40 -6.00
C SER A 5 1.31 19.99 -6.16
N LYS A 6 1.70 19.08 -5.26
CA LYS A 6 1.19 17.71 -5.22
C LYS A 6 -0.01 17.65 -4.30
N TYR A 7 -1.10 17.05 -4.76
CA TYR A 7 -2.30 16.80 -3.96
C TYR A 7 -2.88 15.41 -4.26
N TYR A 8 -3.65 14.87 -3.33
CA TYR A 8 -4.35 13.61 -3.52
C TYR A 8 -5.73 13.84 -4.15
N LEU A 9 -6.10 12.99 -5.10
CA LEU A 9 -7.43 12.99 -5.70
C LEU A 9 -8.47 12.40 -4.73
N TYR A 10 -9.71 12.89 -4.83
CA TYR A 10 -10.85 12.22 -4.22
C TYR A 10 -11.08 10.87 -4.88
N TYR A 11 -11.66 9.93 -4.13
CA TYR A 11 -11.79 8.56 -4.62
C TYR A 11 -12.66 8.48 -5.89
N GLN A 12 -13.77 9.22 -5.95
CA GLN A 12 -14.62 9.27 -7.14
C GLN A 12 -13.87 9.78 -8.38
N THR A 13 -13.08 10.84 -8.24
CA THR A 13 -12.26 11.38 -9.34
C THR A 13 -11.17 10.40 -9.76
N ALA A 14 -10.58 9.69 -8.80
CA ALA A 14 -9.57 8.68 -9.12
C ALA A 14 -10.19 7.50 -9.90
N ILE A 15 -11.37 7.01 -9.48
CA ILE A 15 -12.10 5.95 -10.19
C ILE A 15 -12.40 6.36 -11.62
N SER A 16 -12.93 7.57 -11.85
CA SER A 16 -13.28 7.99 -13.21
C SER A 16 -12.05 7.98 -14.13
N TYR A 17 -10.87 8.39 -13.63
CA TYR A 17 -9.64 8.26 -14.41
C TYR A 17 -9.23 6.80 -14.64
N PHE A 18 -9.31 5.95 -13.62
CA PHE A 18 -8.96 4.54 -13.77
C PHE A 18 -9.85 3.83 -14.79
N GLU A 19 -11.16 4.10 -14.77
CA GLU A 19 -12.11 3.50 -15.70
C GLU A 19 -11.93 4.05 -17.12
N ASN A 20 -11.79 5.36 -17.28
CA ASN A 20 -11.58 5.99 -18.59
C ASN A 20 -10.29 5.50 -19.28
N HIS A 21 -9.27 5.18 -18.50
CA HIS A 21 -7.97 4.72 -19.01
C HIS A 21 -7.76 3.20 -18.86
N GLN A 22 -8.78 2.45 -18.47
CA GLN A 22 -8.72 0.99 -18.28
C GLN A 22 -7.55 0.55 -17.37
N LEU A 23 -7.24 1.35 -16.35
CA LEU A 23 -6.23 1.06 -15.37
C LEU A 23 -6.81 0.16 -14.28
N PHE A 24 -6.15 -0.95 -14.00
CA PHE A 24 -6.52 -1.80 -12.87
C PHE A 24 -6.36 -1.05 -11.54
N TYR A 25 -7.38 -1.13 -10.68
CA TYR A 25 -7.42 -0.39 -9.42
C TYR A 25 -8.14 -1.17 -8.32
N ALA A 26 -7.93 -0.75 -7.07
CA ALA A 26 -8.64 -1.30 -5.92
C ALA A 26 -10.08 -0.79 -5.86
N LYS A 27 -11.01 -1.62 -6.33
CA LYS A 27 -12.46 -1.42 -6.19
C LYS A 27 -12.87 -1.45 -4.71
N PRO A 28 -13.91 -0.71 -4.31
CA PRO A 28 -14.33 -0.67 -2.92
C PRO A 28 -15.01 -2.01 -2.56
N LEU A 29 -14.54 -2.64 -1.49
CA LEU A 29 -15.16 -3.87 -0.96
C LEU A 29 -16.45 -3.57 -0.19
N LEU A 30 -16.51 -2.40 0.46
CA LEU A 30 -17.65 -1.90 1.21
C LEU A 30 -17.67 -0.37 1.14
N ILE A 31 -18.85 0.20 0.88
CA ILE A 31 -19.12 1.63 1.07
C ILE A 31 -20.28 1.73 2.07
N GLY A 32 -20.01 2.33 3.22
CA GLY A 32 -20.97 2.37 4.32
C GLY A 32 -20.49 3.25 5.47
N LYS A 33 -21.03 3.01 6.66
CA LYS A 33 -20.67 3.76 7.86
C LYS A 33 -19.26 3.37 8.34
N CYS A 34 -18.59 4.30 9.02
CA CYS A 34 -17.24 4.08 9.56
C CYS A 34 -17.19 2.83 10.47
N GLY A 35 -18.19 2.66 11.34
CA GLY A 35 -18.27 1.49 12.23
C GLY A 35 -18.42 0.16 11.49
N GLU A 36 -19.14 0.12 10.37
CA GLU A 36 -19.28 -1.08 9.54
C GLU A 36 -17.94 -1.42 8.87
N ALA A 37 -17.28 -0.40 8.31
CA ALA A 37 -15.96 -0.56 7.69
C ALA A 37 -14.89 -1.02 8.70
N LEU A 38 -14.91 -0.50 9.93
CA LEU A 38 -13.97 -0.88 11.00
C LEU A 38 -14.17 -2.32 11.51
N ASN A 39 -15.34 -2.92 11.27
CA ASN A 39 -15.64 -4.30 11.65
C ASN A 39 -15.68 -5.24 10.43
N TYR A 40 -15.07 -4.84 9.31
CA TYR A 40 -15.03 -5.66 8.10
C TYR A 40 -14.31 -7.00 8.35
N GLU A 41 -14.89 -8.10 7.88
CA GLU A 41 -14.30 -9.43 8.00
C GLU A 41 -13.07 -9.58 7.10
N THR A 42 -11.89 -9.67 7.73
CA THR A 42 -10.62 -9.80 7.00
C THR A 42 -10.25 -11.24 6.66
N ARG A 43 -11.01 -12.23 7.15
CA ARG A 43 -10.80 -13.66 6.91
C ARG A 43 -11.46 -14.13 5.61
N ILE A 44 -11.10 -13.48 4.51
CA ILE A 44 -11.59 -13.79 3.16
C ILE A 44 -10.44 -14.04 2.20
N ASN A 45 -10.71 -14.74 1.10
CA ASN A 45 -9.75 -14.87 0.01
C ASN A 45 -9.70 -13.60 -0.84
N SER A 46 -8.52 -13.33 -1.42
CA SER A 46 -8.28 -12.22 -2.32
C SER A 46 -9.09 -12.35 -3.60
N THR A 47 -9.71 -11.25 -4.02
CA THR A 47 -10.46 -11.14 -5.27
C THR A 47 -9.60 -10.75 -6.46
N ILE A 48 -8.29 -10.53 -6.25
CA ILE A 48 -7.33 -10.14 -7.29
C ILE A 48 -7.28 -11.16 -8.44
N PRO A 49 -7.25 -12.50 -8.23
CA PRO A 49 -7.20 -13.47 -9.32
C PRO A 49 -8.40 -13.34 -10.27
N SER A 50 -9.62 -13.37 -9.74
CA SER A 50 -10.85 -13.13 -10.49
C SER A 50 -10.84 -11.78 -11.22
N ALA A 51 -10.39 -10.71 -10.55
CA ALA A 51 -10.35 -9.38 -11.14
C ALA A 51 -9.33 -9.24 -12.30
N LEU A 52 -8.31 -10.10 -12.34
CA LEU A 52 -7.32 -10.18 -13.42
C LEU A 52 -7.65 -11.28 -14.46
N GLY A 53 -8.70 -12.08 -14.25
CA GLY A 53 -9.06 -13.19 -15.12
C GLY A 53 -8.06 -14.36 -15.08
N ILE A 54 -7.35 -14.54 -13.97
CA ILE A 54 -6.39 -15.63 -13.77
C ILE A 54 -6.95 -16.71 -12.82
N PRO A 55 -6.40 -17.94 -12.83
CA PRO A 55 -6.90 -19.01 -11.97
C PRO A 55 -6.86 -18.68 -10.47
N GLU A 56 -7.89 -19.10 -9.74
CA GLU A 56 -7.98 -18.94 -8.29
C GLU A 56 -6.94 -19.79 -7.55
N LEU A 57 -6.41 -19.22 -6.46
CA LEU A 57 -5.45 -19.88 -5.59
C LEU A 57 -6.15 -20.42 -4.34
N LYS A 58 -5.79 -21.64 -3.92
CA LYS A 58 -6.27 -22.20 -2.65
C LYS A 58 -5.62 -21.45 -1.48
N ASN A 59 -6.41 -21.15 -0.44
CA ASN A 59 -5.96 -20.45 0.78
C ASN A 59 -5.29 -19.09 0.52
N ASN A 60 -5.85 -18.31 -0.41
CA ASN A 60 -5.32 -17.01 -0.82
C ASN A 60 -5.84 -15.87 0.06
N LEU A 61 -5.61 -15.95 1.37
CA LEU A 61 -6.09 -14.96 2.33
C LEU A 61 -5.57 -13.56 2.00
N ILE A 62 -6.41 -12.54 2.17
CA ILE A 62 -5.97 -11.16 2.06
C ILE A 62 -5.06 -10.77 3.23
N GLU A 63 -4.08 -9.89 2.98
CA GLU A 63 -3.32 -9.23 4.05
C GLU A 63 -4.26 -8.42 4.96
N GLY A 64 -5.28 -7.81 4.37
CA GLY A 64 -6.21 -6.97 5.07
C GLY A 64 -6.90 -5.98 4.14
N VAL A 65 -7.51 -4.95 4.75
CA VAL A 65 -8.25 -3.90 4.05
C VAL A 65 -7.76 -2.51 4.46
N VAL A 66 -7.91 -1.55 3.55
CA VAL A 66 -7.63 -0.14 3.81
C VAL A 66 -8.96 0.61 3.90
N ILE A 67 -9.20 1.24 5.03
CA ILE A 67 -10.38 2.05 5.30
C ILE A 67 -9.97 3.52 5.20
N LYS A 68 -10.70 4.25 4.36
CA LYS A 68 -10.52 5.69 4.19
C LYS A 68 -11.86 6.36 3.86
N PRO A 69 -12.02 7.66 4.15
CA PRO A 69 -13.18 8.41 3.69
C PRO A 69 -13.34 8.35 2.16
N LEU A 70 -14.58 8.19 1.70
CA LEU A 70 -14.93 8.20 0.28
C LEU A 70 -14.78 9.61 -0.32
N ASN A 71 -15.31 10.60 0.40
CA ASN A 71 -15.31 12.00 0.01
C ASN A 71 -14.30 12.79 0.86
N LYS A 72 -14.00 14.03 0.45
CA LYS A 72 -13.22 14.95 1.28
C LYS A 72 -13.89 15.04 2.65
N LEU A 73 -13.11 14.87 3.71
CA LEU A 73 -13.47 15.44 4.99
C LEU A 73 -13.32 16.94 4.81
N VAL A 74 -14.38 17.57 4.30
CA VAL A 74 -14.48 19.02 4.15
C VAL A 74 -14.20 19.56 5.56
N ASP A 75 -13.19 20.42 5.65
CA ASP A 75 -12.88 21.24 6.83
C ASP A 75 -12.15 20.62 8.03
N MET A 76 -11.71 19.36 7.98
CA MET A 76 -10.79 18.91 9.03
C MET A 76 -9.34 19.25 8.66
N ASN A 77 -8.79 20.29 9.28
CA ASN A 77 -7.35 20.58 9.34
C ASN A 77 -6.62 19.46 10.14
N LEU A 78 -6.75 18.21 9.70
CA LEU A 78 -6.09 17.08 10.34
C LEU A 78 -4.59 17.13 10.00
N PRO A 79 -3.70 16.97 11.00
CA PRO A 79 -2.27 16.89 10.76
C PRO A 79 -1.89 15.64 9.95
N GLN A 80 -2.77 14.62 9.92
CA GLN A 80 -2.55 13.36 9.23
C GLN A 80 -3.80 12.91 8.49
N ARG A 81 -3.61 12.10 7.45
CA ARG A 81 -4.72 11.54 6.67
C ARG A 81 -5.40 10.44 7.49
N PRO A 82 -6.73 10.47 7.62
CA PRO A 82 -7.47 9.43 8.33
C PRO A 82 -7.61 8.21 7.44
N ILE A 83 -6.58 7.37 7.46
CA ILE A 83 -6.52 6.09 6.76
C ILE A 83 -6.17 5.04 7.80
N VAL A 84 -7.00 4.00 7.90
CA VAL A 84 -6.80 2.88 8.82
C VAL A 84 -6.54 1.63 8.00
N LYS A 85 -5.58 0.82 8.45
CA LYS A 85 -5.32 -0.50 7.88
C LYS A 85 -5.82 -1.54 8.88
N LEU A 86 -6.75 -2.40 8.47
CA LEU A 86 -7.11 -3.59 9.22
C LEU A 86 -6.38 -4.77 8.63
N LYS A 87 -5.57 -5.45 9.43
CA LYS A 87 -4.81 -6.63 9.00
C LYS A 87 -5.51 -7.91 9.43
N ASN A 88 -5.44 -8.94 8.59
CA ASN A 88 -5.78 -10.30 8.97
C ASN A 88 -4.62 -10.89 9.80
N LYS A 89 -4.92 -11.40 11.00
CA LYS A 89 -3.92 -12.03 11.86
C LYS A 89 -3.36 -13.32 11.24
N GLU A 90 -4.21 -14.11 10.61
CA GLU A 90 -3.84 -15.38 9.95
C GLU A 90 -2.96 -15.16 8.71
N PHE A 91 -2.89 -13.93 8.18
CA PHE A 91 -1.93 -13.59 7.12
C PHE A 91 -0.51 -13.43 7.67
N GLU A 92 -0.36 -13.03 8.95
CA GLU A 92 0.93 -12.87 9.61
C GLU A 92 1.42 -14.17 10.28
N GLU A 93 0.75 -15.31 10.07
CA GLU A 93 1.13 -16.59 10.67
C GLU A 93 2.15 -17.38 9.82
N GLU A 94 3.41 -17.28 10.28
CA GLU A 94 4.41 -18.35 10.38
C GLU A 94 5.18 -18.80 9.11
N ASP A 95 6.42 -18.29 9.01
CA ASP A 95 7.65 -18.97 8.53
C ASP A 95 7.74 -19.58 7.12
N LYS A 96 6.69 -19.62 6.31
CA LYS A 96 6.71 -20.44 5.08
C LYS A 96 7.54 -19.88 3.92
N PHE A 97 7.85 -18.58 3.89
CA PHE A 97 8.56 -17.98 2.74
C PHE A 97 9.55 -16.85 3.09
N GLN A 98 10.32 -16.96 4.17
CA GLN A 98 11.54 -16.14 4.32
C GLN A 98 12.71 -16.64 3.45
N GLN A 99 12.44 -17.05 2.20
CA GLN A 99 13.51 -17.30 1.22
C GLN A 99 14.12 -16.00 0.68
N ALA A 100 13.47 -14.85 0.94
CA ALA A 100 14.03 -13.56 0.65
C ALA A 100 15.24 -13.29 1.56
N LYS A 101 16.44 -13.65 1.09
CA LYS A 101 17.69 -13.09 1.63
C LYS A 101 17.58 -11.58 1.54
N LYS A 102 17.71 -10.87 2.67
CA LYS A 102 17.93 -9.42 2.65
C LYS A 102 19.07 -9.15 1.66
N TRP A 103 18.84 -8.27 0.70
CA TRP A 103 19.87 -7.83 -0.23
C TRP A 103 20.97 -7.13 0.57
N SER A 104 22.00 -7.89 0.97
CA SER A 104 23.24 -7.35 1.53
C SER A 104 24.22 -7.19 0.37
N PHE A 105 24.12 -6.08 -0.37
CA PHE A 105 25.24 -5.67 -1.20
C PHE A 105 26.30 -5.09 -0.26
N THR A 106 27.23 -5.95 0.16
CA THR A 106 28.53 -5.50 0.64
C THR A 106 29.39 -5.30 -0.61
N PRO A 107 29.63 -4.06 -1.07
CA PRO A 107 30.65 -3.86 -2.08
C PRO A 107 31.98 -4.35 -1.50
N SER A 108 32.57 -5.37 -2.12
CA SER A 108 33.96 -5.80 -1.86
C SER A 108 34.97 -4.79 -2.39
N VAL A 109 34.51 -3.68 -2.97
CA VAL A 109 35.32 -2.59 -3.48
C VAL A 109 35.05 -1.38 -2.60
N SER A 110 35.87 -1.22 -1.56
CA SER A 110 36.04 0.11 -0.97
C SER A 110 36.53 1.02 -2.09
N SER A 111 35.73 2.03 -2.44
CA SER A 111 36.19 3.02 -3.40
C SER A 111 37.41 3.74 -2.80
N LYS A 112 38.40 4.12 -3.62
CA LYS A 112 39.53 4.95 -3.16
C LYS A 112 39.06 6.22 -2.44
N SER A 113 37.85 6.70 -2.76
CA SER A 113 37.20 7.85 -2.12
C SER A 113 36.85 7.62 -0.64
N GLU A 114 36.51 6.40 -0.23
CA GLU A 114 36.27 6.04 1.18
C GLU A 114 37.59 5.95 1.96
N LEU A 115 38.65 5.42 1.37
CA LEU A 115 39.98 5.37 2.02
C LEU A 115 40.54 6.78 2.29
N ILE A 116 40.24 7.75 1.42
CA ILE A 116 40.72 9.13 1.53
C ILE A 116 39.87 9.97 2.51
N SER A 117 38.67 9.53 2.93
CA SER A 117 37.84 10.33 3.83
C SER A 117 38.49 10.52 5.21
N TYR A 118 39.36 9.60 5.63
CA TYR A 118 40.12 9.71 6.88
C TYR A 118 41.18 10.84 6.82
N LEU A 119 41.70 11.17 5.64
CA LEU A 119 42.71 12.23 5.44
C LEU A 119 42.11 13.64 5.39
N ARG A 120 40.78 13.80 5.39
CA ARG A 120 40.11 15.12 5.35
C ARG A 120 39.74 15.66 6.74
N ARG A 121 40.17 15.01 7.82
CA ARG A 121 40.09 15.54 9.19
C ARG A 121 41.49 15.78 9.74
N THR A 122 42.19 16.75 9.18
CA THR A 122 43.30 17.47 9.82
C THR A 122 43.24 18.92 9.37
#